data_AF-A0A243R9G6-F1
#
_entry.id   AF-A0A243R9G6-F1
#
_cell.length_a   1.000
_cell.length_b   1.000
_cell.length_c   1.000
_cell.angle_alpha   90.00
_cell.angle_beta   90.00
_cell.angle_gamma   90.00
#
_symmetry.space_group_name_H-M   'P 1'
#
loop_
_entity.id
_entity.type
_entity.pdbx_description
1 polymer ?
#
loop_
_entity_poly.entity_id
_entity_poly.type
_entity_poly.pdbx_seq_one_letter_code
_entity_poly.pdbx_strand_id
1 'polypeptide(L)'
;MTWSLVRASNPTEDQRTAYDAITRAMNAAVARYNNLSDLGKTITVRYEPGVPTADGNINGTIRFGSNRSYMTERTALHEIAHTIGVGTSSGWSRLGGSGTWTGGQATALVKQYDGSGAKISTGGGHFWPYGLNFENEMSSTAADRHVHLVAAMVRDGL
;
A
#
# COMPACT_ATOMS: atom_id res chain seq x y z
N MET A 1 -1.19 -13.16 -2.32
CA MET A 1 -0.34 -12.45 -1.33
C MET A 1 -0.42 -13.13 0.05
N THR A 2 0.71 -13.21 0.75
CA THR A 2 0.81 -13.76 2.13
C THR A 2 1.60 -12.81 3.02
N TRP A 3 1.38 -12.88 4.33
CA TRP A 3 2.09 -12.02 5.28
C TRP A 3 2.32 -12.72 6.62
N SER A 4 3.33 -12.25 7.36
CA SER A 4 3.60 -12.67 8.74
C SER A 4 4.06 -11.49 9.60
N LEU A 5 3.83 -11.55 10.92
CA LEU A 5 4.31 -10.56 11.89
C LEU A 5 5.45 -11.14 12.71
N VAL A 6 6.60 -10.46 12.73
CA VAL A 6 7.68 -10.77 13.66
C VAL A 6 7.25 -10.36 15.06
N ARG A 7 7.24 -11.32 15.98
CA ARG A 7 6.82 -11.13 17.38
C ARG A 7 7.95 -11.48 18.33
N ALA A 8 8.10 -10.71 19.41
CA ALA A 8 8.95 -11.10 20.53
C ALA A 8 8.40 -12.36 21.20
N SER A 9 9.28 -13.20 21.75
CA SER A 9 8.88 -14.41 22.48
C SER A 9 8.10 -14.10 23.76
N ASN A 10 8.45 -13.01 24.45
CA ASN A 10 7.78 -12.51 25.64
C ASN A 10 7.38 -11.03 25.42
N PRO A 11 6.25 -10.76 24.76
CA PRO A 11 5.90 -9.39 24.38
C PRO A 11 5.55 -8.52 25.59
N THR A 12 5.84 -7.23 25.52
CA THR A 12 5.30 -6.22 26.44
C THR A 12 3.81 -5.97 26.17
N GLU A 13 3.13 -5.24 27.05
CA GLU A 13 1.75 -4.83 26.81
C GLU A 13 1.62 -3.95 25.57
N ASP A 14 2.52 -2.98 25.42
CA ASP A 14 2.63 -2.16 24.20
C ASP A 14 2.76 -3.03 22.95
N GLN A 15 3.69 -3.98 22.94
CA GLN A 15 3.87 -4.89 21.81
C GLN A 15 2.60 -5.72 21.52
N ARG A 16 1.92 -6.25 22.54
CA ARG A 16 0.66 -6.98 22.35
C ARG A 16 -0.39 -6.11 21.65
N THR A 17 -0.61 -4.89 22.14
CA THR A 17 -1.60 -3.97 21.54
C THR A 17 -1.23 -3.58 20.10
N ALA A 18 0.06 -3.34 19.82
CA ALA A 18 0.54 -3.09 18.46
C ALA A 18 0.26 -4.29 17.56
N TYR A 19 0.65 -5.49 18.02
CA TYR A 19 0.53 -6.70 17.23
C TYR A 19 -0.92 -6.99 16.86
N ASP A 20 -1.86 -6.79 17.78
CA ASP A 20 -3.28 -7.00 17.51
C ASP A 20 -3.82 -5.99 16.49
N ALA A 21 -3.45 -4.72 16.60
CA ALA A 21 -3.85 -3.68 15.66
C ALA A 21 -3.26 -3.92 14.26
N ILE A 22 -1.95 -4.17 14.17
CA ILE A 22 -1.26 -4.53 12.92
C ILE A 22 -1.88 -5.77 12.30
N THR A 23 -2.19 -6.79 13.10
CA THR A 23 -2.79 -8.03 12.59
C THR A 23 -4.15 -7.79 11.96
N ARG A 24 -5.02 -6.97 12.58
CA ARG A 24 -6.31 -6.60 11.99
C ARG A 24 -6.13 -5.83 10.68
N ALA A 25 -5.24 -4.84 10.66
CA ALA A 25 -4.95 -4.03 9.49
C ALA A 25 -4.42 -4.86 8.31
N MET A 26 -3.39 -5.68 8.55
CA MET A 26 -2.77 -6.53 7.53
C MET A 26 -3.72 -7.63 7.04
N ASN A 27 -4.52 -8.23 7.92
CA ASN A 27 -5.53 -9.21 7.50
C ASN A 27 -6.54 -8.58 6.54
N ALA A 28 -7.08 -7.41 6.88
CA ALA A 28 -8.03 -6.71 6.01
C ALA A 28 -7.40 -6.34 4.66
N ALA A 29 -6.21 -5.74 4.66
CA ALA A 29 -5.54 -5.31 3.45
C ALA A 29 -5.13 -6.48 2.54
N VAL A 30 -4.54 -7.55 3.10
CA VAL A 30 -4.16 -8.74 2.33
C VAL A 30 -5.37 -9.50 1.81
N ALA A 31 -6.45 -9.60 2.60
CA ALA A 31 -7.70 -10.19 2.13
C ALA A 31 -8.25 -9.41 0.92
N ARG A 32 -8.22 -8.07 0.97
CA ARG A 32 -8.66 -7.22 -0.14
C ARG A 32 -7.78 -7.41 -1.39
N TYR A 33 -6.46 -7.37 -1.24
CA TYR A 33 -5.53 -7.63 -2.36
C TYR A 33 -5.76 -9.01 -2.98
N ASN A 34 -5.93 -10.06 -2.17
CA ASN A 34 -6.18 -11.42 -2.63
C ASN A 34 -7.54 -11.58 -3.32
N ASN A 35 -8.55 -10.79 -2.94
CA ASN A 35 -9.87 -10.85 -3.52
C ASN A 35 -9.99 -10.09 -4.85
N LEU A 36 -9.28 -8.97 -4.98
CA LEU A 36 -9.45 -8.03 -6.09
C LEU A 36 -8.30 -8.03 -7.10
N SER A 37 -7.26 -8.82 -6.86
CA SER A 37 -6.11 -8.92 -7.76
C SER A 37 -5.46 -10.29 -7.70
N ASP A 38 -4.67 -10.59 -8.73
CA ASP A 38 -3.78 -11.75 -8.82
C ASP A 38 -2.35 -11.45 -8.33
N LEU A 39 -2.13 -10.29 -7.69
CA LEU A 39 -0.81 -9.86 -7.27
C LEU A 39 -0.21 -10.77 -6.18
N GLY A 40 1.05 -11.13 -6.39
CA GLY A 40 1.85 -11.96 -5.47
C GLY A 40 2.89 -11.14 -4.72
N LYS A 41 2.91 -11.26 -3.40
CA LYS A 41 4.02 -10.85 -2.53
C LYS A 41 4.01 -11.69 -1.25
N THR A 42 5.19 -11.96 -0.71
CA THR A 42 5.36 -12.48 0.66
C THR A 42 5.87 -11.34 1.52
N ILE A 43 5.12 -10.98 2.54
CA ILE A 43 5.37 -9.79 3.35
C ILE A 43 5.80 -10.16 4.76
N THR A 44 6.90 -9.57 5.21
CA THR A 44 7.36 -9.64 6.61
C THR A 44 7.07 -8.31 7.29
N VAL A 45 6.20 -8.34 8.30
CA VAL A 45 5.80 -7.15 9.05
C VAL A 45 6.55 -7.09 10.37
N ARG A 46 6.94 -5.89 10.79
CA ARG A 46 7.61 -5.62 12.07
C ARG A 46 6.93 -4.47 12.79
N TYR A 47 6.92 -4.54 14.12
CA TYR A 47 6.63 -3.39 14.97
C TYR A 47 7.96 -2.78 15.42
N GLU A 48 8.25 -1.58 14.95
CA GLU A 48 9.48 -0.84 15.23
C GLU A 48 9.12 0.55 15.77
N PRO A 49 9.01 0.74 17.10
CA PRO A 49 8.55 2.00 17.70
C PRO A 49 9.29 3.27 17.26
N GLY A 50 10.53 3.13 16.78
CA GLY A 50 11.35 4.23 16.25
C GLY A 50 10.97 4.70 14.83
N VAL A 51 10.12 3.95 14.12
CA VAL A 51 9.51 4.41 12.87
C VAL A 51 8.42 5.43 13.22
N PRO A 52 8.39 6.63 12.61
CA PRO A 52 7.38 7.64 12.93
C PRO A 52 5.95 7.24 12.57
N THR A 53 5.78 6.52 11.47
CA THR A 53 4.47 6.15 10.89
C THR A 53 4.44 4.66 10.52
N ALA A 54 4.59 4.34 9.24
CA ALA A 54 4.85 3.03 8.69
C ALA A 54 5.71 3.21 7.42
N ASP A 55 6.45 2.18 7.02
CA ASP A 55 7.18 2.17 5.77
C ASP A 55 7.27 0.76 5.16
N GLY A 56 6.94 0.66 3.87
CA GLY A 56 7.08 -0.51 3.05
C GLY A 56 8.31 -0.46 2.15
N ASN A 57 9.00 -1.59 2.01
CA ASN A 57 10.15 -1.75 1.13
C ASN A 57 9.90 -2.80 0.05
N ILE A 58 10.46 -2.59 -1.15
CA ILE A 58 10.33 -3.49 -2.29
C ILE A 58 10.80 -4.92 -1.99
N ASN A 59 11.66 -5.12 -1.00
CA ASN A 59 12.08 -6.45 -0.54
C ASN A 59 10.96 -7.24 0.18
N GLY A 60 9.77 -6.67 0.39
CA GLY A 60 8.65 -7.30 1.07
C GLY A 60 8.62 -7.05 2.58
N THR A 61 9.37 -6.10 3.11
CA THR A 61 9.29 -5.71 4.52
C THR A 61 8.34 -4.54 4.69
N ILE A 62 7.49 -4.58 5.73
CA ILE A 62 6.72 -3.43 6.21
C ILE A 62 7.03 -3.23 7.69
N ARG A 63 7.26 -1.99 8.09
CA ARG A 63 7.44 -1.61 9.50
C ARG A 63 6.32 -0.69 9.92
N PHE A 64 5.76 -0.93 11.10
CA PHE A 64 4.83 -0.02 11.75
C PHE A 64 5.49 0.60 12.99
N GLY A 65 5.32 1.90 13.13
CA GLY A 65 5.77 2.72 14.23
C GLY A 65 4.91 2.61 15.48
N SER A 66 5.24 3.40 16.50
CA SER A 66 4.53 3.42 17.79
C SER A 66 3.11 3.99 17.70
N ASN A 67 2.82 4.87 16.73
CA ASN A 67 1.52 5.52 16.67
C ASN A 67 0.43 4.60 16.08
N ARG A 68 -0.55 4.26 16.91
CA ARG A 68 -1.67 3.34 16.55
C ARG A 68 -2.59 3.89 15.47
N SER A 69 -2.61 5.20 15.23
CA SER A 69 -3.39 5.78 14.12
C SER A 69 -2.90 5.34 12.74
N TYR A 70 -1.68 4.78 12.64
CA TYR A 70 -1.14 4.20 11.42
C TYR A 70 -1.28 2.67 11.35
N MET A 71 -1.90 2.03 12.34
CA MET A 71 -2.15 0.58 12.31
C MET A 71 -3.56 0.30 11.77
N THR A 72 -3.85 0.87 10.59
CA THR A 72 -5.16 0.83 9.92
C THR A 72 -5.07 0.07 8.59
N GLU A 73 -6.20 -0.45 8.10
CA GLU A 73 -6.27 -1.08 6.78
C GLU A 73 -5.75 -0.14 5.69
N ARG A 74 -6.11 1.15 5.76
CA ARG A 74 -5.65 2.19 4.83
C ARG A 74 -4.12 2.25 4.78
N THR A 75 -3.44 2.22 5.93
CA THR A 75 -1.96 2.17 5.97
C THR A 75 -1.42 0.90 5.40
N ALA A 76 -1.98 -0.24 5.80
CA ALA A 76 -1.52 -1.52 5.30
C ALA A 76 -1.65 -1.62 3.76
N LEU A 77 -2.76 -1.15 3.17
CA LEU A 77 -2.93 -1.10 1.71
C LEU A 77 -1.84 -0.26 1.04
N HIS A 78 -1.60 0.94 1.57
CA HIS A 78 -0.58 1.88 1.09
C HIS A 78 0.83 1.26 1.16
N GLU A 79 1.23 0.72 2.30
CA GLU A 79 2.57 0.12 2.45
C GLU A 79 2.75 -1.14 1.60
N ILE A 80 1.69 -1.94 1.42
CA ILE A 80 1.71 -3.08 0.49
C ILE A 80 2.03 -2.60 -0.93
N ALA A 81 1.47 -1.47 -1.38
CA ALA A 81 1.76 -0.91 -2.70
C ALA A 81 3.26 -0.56 -2.85
N HIS A 82 3.88 -0.02 -1.80
CA HIS A 82 5.33 0.21 -1.77
C HIS A 82 6.15 -1.08 -1.87
N THR A 83 5.68 -2.18 -1.25
CA THR A 83 6.34 -3.48 -1.42
C THR A 83 6.18 -4.07 -2.83
N ILE A 84 5.11 -3.70 -3.54
CA ILE A 84 4.86 -4.15 -4.92
C ILE A 84 5.75 -3.39 -5.91
N GLY A 85 5.96 -2.09 -5.69
CA GLY A 85 6.85 -1.28 -6.52
C GLY A 85 6.53 0.21 -6.57
N VAL A 86 5.39 0.64 -6.02
CA VAL A 86 5.02 2.06 -5.96
C VAL A 86 6.11 2.81 -5.21
N GLY A 87 6.69 3.83 -5.85
CA GLY A 87 7.77 4.63 -5.27
C GLY A 87 9.14 3.96 -5.16
N THR A 88 9.25 2.65 -5.39
CA THR A 88 10.45 1.88 -5.06
C THR A 88 11.06 1.12 -6.25
N SER A 89 10.29 0.84 -7.30
CA SER A 89 10.76 0.10 -8.47
C SER A 89 11.35 1.00 -9.57
N SER A 90 12.13 0.41 -10.47
CA SER A 90 12.57 1.11 -11.69
C SER A 90 11.38 1.42 -12.63
N GLY A 91 10.34 0.59 -12.62
CA GLY A 91 9.10 0.84 -13.34
C GLY A 91 8.42 2.12 -12.89
N TRP A 92 8.42 2.37 -11.57
CA TRP A 92 7.95 3.63 -11.00
C TRP A 92 8.72 4.83 -11.52
N SER A 93 10.06 4.82 -11.47
CA SER A 93 10.87 5.93 -11.98
C SER A 93 10.62 6.19 -13.46
N ARG A 94 10.44 5.14 -14.26
CA ARG A 94 10.22 5.24 -15.71
C ARG A 94 8.84 5.77 -16.06
N LEU A 95 7.79 5.31 -15.38
CA LEU A 95 6.39 5.59 -15.74
C LEU A 95 5.78 6.73 -14.92
N GLY A 96 6.29 7.00 -13.72
CA GLY A 96 5.81 8.05 -12.82
C GLY A 96 6.82 9.17 -12.58
N GLY A 97 8.03 9.10 -13.14
CA GLY A 97 9.10 10.08 -12.88
C GLY A 97 8.81 11.50 -13.36
N SER A 98 7.89 11.67 -14.31
CA SER A 98 7.48 12.98 -14.85
C SER A 98 6.43 13.71 -14.00
N GLY A 99 5.98 13.12 -12.89
CA GLY A 99 4.91 13.66 -12.04
C GLY A 99 3.49 13.28 -12.50
N THR A 100 3.36 12.46 -13.54
CA THR A 100 2.09 11.84 -13.95
C THR A 100 2.38 10.44 -14.47
N TRP A 101 1.59 9.46 -14.05
CA TRP A 101 1.73 8.08 -14.53
C TRP A 101 1.45 8.01 -16.03
N THR A 102 2.39 7.44 -16.80
CA THR A 102 2.29 7.34 -18.26
C THR A 102 1.85 5.96 -18.75
N GLY A 103 1.61 5.01 -17.85
CA GLY A 103 1.13 3.67 -18.20
C GLY A 103 -0.33 3.70 -18.68
N GLY A 104 -0.64 2.92 -19.72
CA GLY A 104 -1.94 2.96 -20.40
C GLY A 104 -3.07 2.30 -19.61
N GLN A 105 -2.78 1.19 -18.93
CA GLN A 105 -3.77 0.38 -18.20
C GLN A 105 -4.30 1.14 -16.98
N ALA A 106 -3.41 1.64 -16.12
CA ALA A 106 -3.84 2.39 -14.95
C ALA A 106 -4.49 3.72 -15.34
N THR A 107 -4.00 4.40 -16.39
CA THR A 107 -4.59 5.63 -16.90
C THR A 107 -6.00 5.41 -17.44
N ALA A 108 -6.24 4.34 -18.21
CA ALA A 108 -7.58 4.00 -18.69
C ALA A 108 -8.54 3.71 -17.53
N LEU A 109 -8.06 3.00 -16.52
CA LEU A 109 -8.86 2.65 -15.35
C LEU A 109 -9.28 3.89 -14.52
N VAL A 110 -8.36 4.81 -14.24
CA VAL A 110 -8.73 6.04 -13.51
C VAL A 110 -9.72 6.89 -14.31
N LYS A 111 -9.63 6.90 -15.65
CA LYS A 111 -10.59 7.61 -16.50
C LYS A 111 -11.97 6.98 -16.50
N GLN A 112 -12.05 5.65 -16.35
CA GLN A 112 -13.34 4.98 -16.16
C GLN A 112 -13.98 5.37 -14.82
N TYR A 113 -13.17 5.58 -13.77
CA TYR A 113 -13.65 5.93 -12.44
C TYR A 113 -14.10 7.39 -12.32
N ASP A 114 -13.30 8.30 -12.87
CA ASP A 114 -13.38 9.74 -12.56
C ASP A 114 -13.62 10.62 -13.81
N GLY A 115 -13.79 9.99 -14.98
CA GLY A 115 -14.08 10.65 -16.24
C GLY A 115 -12.86 10.80 -17.18
N SER A 116 -13.12 11.12 -18.45
CA SER A 116 -12.13 11.09 -19.53
C SER A 116 -10.90 12.00 -19.33
N GLY A 117 -11.05 13.06 -18.55
CA GLY A 117 -9.97 14.00 -18.19
C GLY A 117 -9.11 13.57 -17.00
N ALA A 118 -9.45 12.47 -16.32
CA ALA A 118 -8.72 12.02 -15.15
C ALA A 118 -7.28 11.59 -15.51
N LYS A 119 -6.39 11.81 -14.55
CA LYS A 119 -4.97 11.45 -14.61
C LYS A 119 -4.53 10.92 -13.25
N ILE A 120 -3.45 10.14 -13.25
CA ILE A 120 -2.78 9.72 -12.02
C ILE A 120 -1.56 10.61 -11.84
N SER A 121 -1.61 11.53 -10.89
CA SER A 121 -0.46 12.33 -10.47
C SER A 121 0.48 11.47 -9.63
N THR A 122 1.79 11.67 -9.77
CA THR A 122 2.82 10.93 -9.02
C THR A 122 3.81 11.90 -8.37
N GLY A 123 4.39 11.53 -7.24
CA GLY A 123 5.39 12.37 -6.57
C GLY A 123 5.82 11.83 -5.21
N GLY A 124 7.11 11.98 -4.88
CA GLY A 124 7.65 11.59 -3.56
C GLY A 124 7.45 10.11 -3.19
N GLY A 125 7.32 9.23 -4.20
CA GLY A 125 7.02 7.81 -4.01
C GLY A 125 5.52 7.47 -4.00
N HIS A 126 4.64 8.46 -4.09
CA HIS A 126 3.19 8.30 -3.95
C HIS A 126 2.44 8.62 -5.25
N PHE A 127 1.18 8.18 -5.34
CA PHE A 127 0.27 8.57 -6.41
C PHE A 127 -1.07 9.10 -5.88
N TRP A 128 -1.76 9.83 -6.75
CA TRP A 128 -3.13 10.32 -6.54
C TRP A 128 -3.90 10.28 -7.87
N PRO A 129 -5.22 10.02 -7.86
CA PRO A 129 -6.05 9.64 -6.71
C PRO A 129 -5.83 8.19 -6.26
N TYR A 130 -6.44 7.82 -5.14
CA TYR A 130 -6.48 6.44 -4.59
C TYR A 130 -5.13 5.86 -4.16
N GLY A 131 -4.11 6.68 -3.92
CA GLY A 131 -2.86 6.25 -3.28
C GLY A 131 -3.00 5.92 -1.79
N LEU A 132 -4.09 6.37 -1.14
CA LEU A 132 -4.36 6.16 0.29
C LEU A 132 -3.22 6.70 1.19
N ASN A 133 -2.74 7.89 0.85
CA ASN A 133 -1.65 8.61 1.50
C ASN A 133 -2.10 9.20 2.85
N PHE A 134 -3.38 9.52 2.99
CA PHE A 134 -3.97 10.06 4.21
C PHE A 134 -5.20 9.26 4.65
N GLU A 135 -5.47 9.24 5.96
CA GLU A 135 -6.60 8.47 6.52
C GLU A 135 -7.96 8.92 5.99
N ASN A 136 -8.13 10.22 5.70
CA ASN A 136 -9.36 10.77 5.14
C ASN A 136 -9.60 10.39 3.67
N GLU A 137 -8.64 9.74 3.00
CA GLU A 137 -8.83 9.16 1.65
C GLU A 137 -9.49 7.77 1.72
N MET A 138 -9.63 7.18 2.92
CA MET A 138 -10.21 5.86 3.09
C MET A 138 -11.72 5.86 2.87
N SER A 139 -12.17 4.96 2.01
CA SER A 139 -13.54 4.46 1.92
C SER A 139 -13.49 3.06 1.30
N SER A 140 -14.56 2.26 1.41
CA SER A 140 -14.60 0.95 0.74
C SER A 140 -14.32 1.06 -0.76
N THR A 141 -14.92 2.05 -1.43
CA THR A 141 -14.69 2.32 -2.85
C THR A 141 -13.25 2.71 -3.14
N ALA A 142 -12.65 3.61 -2.35
CA ALA A 142 -11.27 4.04 -2.56
C ALA A 142 -10.28 2.90 -2.30
N ALA A 143 -10.55 2.05 -1.32
CA ALA A 143 -9.73 0.87 -1.03
C ALA A 143 -9.74 -0.16 -2.17
N ASP A 144 -10.90 -0.40 -2.78
CA ASP A 144 -10.99 -1.29 -3.95
C ASP A 144 -10.29 -0.69 -5.16
N ARG A 145 -10.53 0.60 -5.43
CA ARG A 145 -9.88 1.33 -6.53
C ARG A 145 -8.36 1.37 -6.38
N HIS A 146 -7.85 1.50 -5.15
CA HIS A 146 -6.42 1.41 -4.86
C HIS A 146 -5.84 0.08 -5.35
N VAL A 147 -6.43 -1.05 -4.95
CA VAL A 147 -5.94 -2.38 -5.36
C VAL A 147 -5.99 -2.56 -6.87
N HIS A 148 -7.09 -2.18 -7.52
CA HIS A 148 -7.21 -2.29 -8.97
C HIS A 148 -6.19 -1.42 -9.72
N LEU A 149 -5.92 -0.21 -9.21
CA LEU A 149 -4.94 0.70 -9.80
C LEU A 149 -3.51 0.18 -9.63
N VAL A 150 -3.13 -0.31 -8.44
CA VAL A 150 -1.82 -0.92 -8.24
C VAL A 150 -1.63 -2.12 -9.16
N ALA A 151 -2.64 -2.98 -9.32
CA ALA A 151 -2.59 -4.09 -10.27
C ALA A 151 -2.48 -3.63 -11.73
N ALA A 152 -3.16 -2.54 -12.11
CA ALA A 152 -3.04 -1.96 -13.44
C ALA A 152 -1.65 -1.34 -13.68
N MET A 153 -1.06 -0.70 -12.66
CA MET A 153 0.30 -0.18 -12.73
C MET A 153 1.32 -1.31 -12.91
N VAL A 154 1.15 -2.44 -12.23
CA VAL A 154 1.99 -3.65 -12.46
C VAL A 154 1.87 -4.13 -13.91
N ARG A 155 0.66 -4.14 -14.50
CA ARG A 155 0.47 -4.48 -15.92
C ARG A 155 1.10 -3.47 -16.89
N ASP A 156 1.25 -2.21 -16.48
CA ASP A 156 1.99 -1.20 -17.24
C ASP A 156 3.52 -1.37 -17.13
N GLY A 157 4.00 -2.21 -16.22
CA GLY A 157 5.42 -2.45 -15.95
C GLY A 157 5.99 -1.59 -14.83
N LEU A 158 5.19 -1.30 -13.79
CA LEU A 158 5.67 -0.97 -12.45
C LEU A 158 6.62 -2.05 -11.93
#